data_AF-A0A0D9A238-F1
#
_entry.id   AF-A0A0D9A238-F1
#
_cell.length_a   1.000
_cell.length_b   1.000
_cell.length_c   1.000
_cell.angle_alpha   90.00
_cell.angle_beta   90.00
_cell.angle_gamma   90.00
#
_symmetry.space_group_name_H-M   'P 1'
#
loop_
_entity.id
_entity.type
_entity.pdbx_description
1 polymer ?
#
loop_
_entity_poly.entity_id
_entity_poly.type
_entity_poly.pdbx_seq_one_letter_code
_entity_poly.pdbx_strand_id
1 'polypeptide(L)'
;MNIHKLYKRICKSAVALLLLTLVSLASWAVSSPAFALDYNRENLINTDFSSQVLTDASFTKANLRNSNLSHSDLTGVSFFAANLESANLEGANLTNATLDAARIINTNLTNAVLVGAFAANAKFDGATIDGADFTDVLLRQDEQDKLCKVAKGVNPTTGRDTRDTLLCP
;
A
#
# COMPACT_ATOMS: atom_id res chain seq x y z
N MET A 1 64.96 -13.28 14.01
CA MET A 1 63.68 -13.12 13.29
C MET A 1 63.78 -11.88 12.38
N ASN A 2 63.61 -12.02 11.06
CA ASN A 2 64.02 -10.98 10.08
C ASN A 2 62.97 -9.84 9.99
N ILE A 3 63.38 -8.62 10.34
CA ILE A 3 62.55 -7.40 10.37
C ILE A 3 61.82 -7.17 9.04
N HIS A 4 62.43 -7.55 7.91
CA HIS A 4 61.83 -7.45 6.58
C HIS A 4 60.60 -8.37 6.39
N LYS A 5 60.60 -9.57 7.01
CA LYS A 5 59.45 -10.49 6.99
C LYS A 5 58.32 -9.99 7.91
N LEU A 6 58.64 -9.31 9.00
CA LEU A 6 57.67 -8.73 9.92
C LEU A 6 56.94 -7.54 9.26
N TYR A 7 57.66 -6.64 8.60
CA TYR A 7 57.09 -5.50 7.87
C TYR A 7 56.14 -5.93 6.75
N LYS A 8 56.51 -6.95 5.95
CA LYS A 8 55.65 -7.52 4.91
C LYS A 8 54.37 -8.14 5.46
N ARG A 9 54.41 -8.76 6.65
CA ARG A 9 53.23 -9.33 7.31
C ARG A 9 52.29 -8.22 7.80
N ILE A 10 52.83 -7.20 8.47
CA ILE A 10 52.06 -6.04 8.96
C ILE A 10 51.37 -5.32 7.79
N CYS A 11 52.10 -5.07 6.69
CA CYS A 11 51.55 -4.38 5.53
C CYS A 11 50.42 -5.18 4.85
N LYS A 12 50.55 -6.51 4.74
CA LYS A 12 49.48 -7.38 4.21
C LYS A 12 48.25 -7.39 5.12
N SER A 13 48.45 -7.46 6.43
CA SER A 13 47.35 -7.41 7.41
C SER A 13 46.63 -6.06 7.39
N ALA A 14 47.36 -4.95 7.30
CA ALA A 14 46.79 -3.61 7.22
C ALA A 14 45.95 -3.39 5.95
N VAL A 15 46.43 -3.86 4.79
CA VAL A 15 45.68 -3.82 3.53
C VAL A 15 44.42 -4.69 3.59
N ALA A 16 44.50 -5.88 4.19
CA ALA A 16 43.34 -6.75 4.37
C ALA A 16 42.27 -6.12 5.30
N LEU A 17 42.69 -5.50 6.41
CA LEU A 17 41.81 -4.76 7.32
C LEU A 17 41.15 -3.57 6.62
N LEU A 18 41.90 -2.80 5.83
CA LEU A 18 41.36 -1.67 5.08
C LEU A 18 40.31 -2.13 4.06
N LEU A 19 40.60 -3.20 3.31
CA LEU A 19 39.67 -3.78 2.34
C LEU A 19 38.40 -4.32 3.02
N LEU A 20 38.52 -4.97 4.17
CA LEU A 20 37.38 -5.44 4.95
C LEU A 20 36.51 -4.28 5.44
N THR A 21 37.12 -3.19 5.92
CA THR A 21 36.38 -1.99 6.34
C THR A 21 35.67 -1.32 5.16
N LEU A 22 36.32 -1.22 4.00
CA LEU A 22 35.73 -0.67 2.78
C LEU A 22 34.57 -1.52 2.25
N VAL A 23 34.69 -2.86 2.30
CA VAL A 23 33.59 -3.78 1.95
C VAL A 23 32.42 -3.61 2.91
N SER A 24 32.68 -3.53 4.23
CA SER A 24 31.62 -3.29 5.21
C SER A 24 30.95 -1.93 5.06
N LEU A 25 31.71 -0.87 4.71
CA LEU A 25 31.16 0.46 4.43
C LEU A 25 30.34 0.48 3.13
N ALA A 26 30.77 -0.27 2.12
CA ALA A 26 30.05 -0.42 0.86
C ALA A 26 28.75 -1.22 1.01
N SER A 27 28.69 -2.20 1.92
CA SER A 27 27.47 -2.97 2.21
C SER A 27 26.34 -2.14 2.83
N TRP A 28 26.63 -0.96 3.38
CA TRP A 28 25.63 -0.04 3.95
C TRP A 28 25.14 0.99 2.92
N ALA A 29 25.82 1.08 1.77
CA ALA A 29 25.50 2.03 0.70
C ALA A 29 24.62 1.43 -0.41
N VAL A 30 24.25 0.15 -0.31
CA VAL A 30 23.28 -0.45 -1.22
C VAL A 30 21.89 -0.12 -0.66
N SER A 31 21.27 0.94 -1.18
CA SER A 31 19.83 1.10 -1.07
C SER A 31 19.20 -0.16 -1.67
N SER A 32 18.58 -1.00 -0.83
CA SER A 32 17.80 -2.13 -1.35
C SER A 32 16.84 -1.61 -2.41
N PRO A 33 16.83 -2.18 -3.63
CA PRO A 33 15.86 -1.76 -4.63
C PRO A 33 14.45 -1.93 -4.03
N ALA A 34 13.59 -0.94 -4.24
CA ALA A 34 12.18 -1.02 -3.89
C ALA A 34 11.55 -2.09 -4.80
N PHE A 35 11.49 -3.33 -4.33
CA PHE A 35 10.72 -4.36 -5.00
C PHE A 35 9.25 -4.15 -4.65
N ALA A 36 8.42 -3.97 -5.67
CA ALA A 36 6.98 -4.12 -5.53
C ALA A 36 6.70 -5.53 -4.98
N LEU A 37 6.00 -5.60 -3.85
CA LEU A 37 5.64 -6.87 -3.23
C LEU A 37 4.54 -7.55 -4.04
N ASP A 38 4.71 -8.84 -4.32
CA ASP A 38 3.73 -9.65 -5.06
C ASP A 38 3.01 -10.62 -4.12
N TYR A 39 1.72 -10.40 -3.93
CA TYR A 39 0.76 -11.20 -3.18
C TYR A 39 -0.36 -11.75 -4.06
N ASN A 40 -0.13 -11.83 -5.37
CA ASN A 40 -1.16 -12.19 -6.34
C ASN A 40 -1.72 -13.58 -6.07
N ARG A 41 -3.05 -13.70 -6.05
CA ARG A 41 -3.81 -14.95 -5.84
C ARG A 41 -3.58 -15.62 -4.48
N GLU A 42 -2.92 -14.94 -3.55
CA GLU A 42 -2.68 -15.47 -2.22
C GLU A 42 -3.95 -15.52 -1.38
N ASN A 43 -3.98 -16.47 -0.43
CA ASN A 43 -5.03 -16.57 0.58
C ASN A 43 -4.57 -15.84 1.86
N LEU A 44 -4.99 -14.58 2.00
CA LEU A 44 -4.56 -13.66 3.04
C LEU A 44 -5.68 -13.35 4.04
N ILE A 45 -6.67 -14.23 4.19
CA ILE A 45 -7.79 -14.02 5.11
C ILE A 45 -7.30 -13.79 6.54
N ASN A 46 -7.87 -12.79 7.23
CA ASN A 46 -7.50 -12.40 8.60
C ASN A 46 -6.02 -11.99 8.77
N THR A 47 -5.36 -11.49 7.71
CA THR A 47 -3.96 -11.06 7.80
C THR A 47 -3.87 -9.59 8.25
N ASP A 48 -2.83 -9.27 9.02
CA ASP A 48 -2.55 -7.90 9.45
C ASP A 48 -1.47 -7.24 8.56
N PHE A 49 -1.91 -6.24 7.81
CA PHE A 49 -1.14 -5.32 6.99
C PHE A 49 -1.24 -3.88 7.50
N SER A 50 -1.79 -3.65 8.70
CA SER A 50 -2.01 -2.30 9.20
C SER A 50 -0.69 -1.54 9.34
N SER A 51 -0.74 -0.24 9.01
CA SER A 51 0.40 0.68 9.04
C SER A 51 1.61 0.28 8.18
N GLN A 52 1.47 -0.68 7.26
CA GLN A 52 2.57 -1.09 6.37
C GLN A 52 2.72 -0.13 5.19
N VAL A 53 3.93 -0.06 4.64
CA VAL A 53 4.22 0.58 3.36
C VAL A 53 4.17 -0.49 2.27
N LEU A 54 3.12 -0.44 1.46
CA LEU A 54 2.78 -1.40 0.41
C LEU A 54 2.63 -0.70 -0.95
N THR A 55 3.35 0.41 -1.12
CA THR A 55 3.39 1.20 -2.36
C THR A 55 3.71 0.29 -3.55
N ASP A 56 2.91 0.41 -4.61
CA ASP A 56 3.00 -0.37 -5.85
C ASP A 56 2.93 -1.91 -5.68
N ALA A 57 2.56 -2.41 -4.50
CA ALA A 57 2.37 -3.84 -4.29
C ALA A 57 1.20 -4.38 -5.12
N SER A 58 1.22 -5.68 -5.43
CA SER A 58 0.17 -6.34 -6.19
C SER A 58 -0.51 -7.42 -5.35
N PHE A 59 -1.81 -7.25 -5.13
CA PHE A 59 -2.74 -8.19 -4.51
C PHE A 59 -3.78 -8.67 -5.54
N THR A 60 -3.40 -8.71 -6.81
CA THR A 60 -4.29 -9.09 -7.91
C THR A 60 -4.89 -10.46 -7.65
N LYS A 61 -6.23 -10.54 -7.61
CA LYS A 61 -7.01 -11.76 -7.32
C LYS A 61 -6.73 -12.40 -5.95
N ALA A 62 -6.11 -11.66 -5.01
CA ALA A 62 -5.90 -12.15 -3.66
C ALA A 62 -7.21 -12.22 -2.86
N ASN A 63 -7.25 -13.09 -1.85
CA ASN A 63 -8.35 -13.18 -0.90
C ASN A 63 -7.96 -12.52 0.42
N LEU A 64 -8.43 -11.29 0.64
CA LEU A 64 -8.11 -10.44 1.78
C LEU A 64 -9.28 -10.32 2.76
N ARG A 65 -10.23 -11.26 2.75
CA ARG A 65 -11.40 -11.17 3.64
C ARG A 65 -11.00 -10.99 5.10
N ASN A 66 -11.67 -10.08 5.79
CA ASN A 66 -11.40 -9.73 7.20
C ASN A 66 -9.95 -9.28 7.50
N SER A 67 -9.15 -8.94 6.49
CA SER A 67 -7.78 -8.48 6.72
C SER A 67 -7.77 -7.06 7.24
N ASN A 68 -6.75 -6.73 8.02
CA ASN A 68 -6.54 -5.38 8.50
C ASN A 68 -5.50 -4.68 7.63
N LEU A 69 -5.89 -3.65 6.89
CA LEU A 69 -5.03 -2.78 6.10
C LEU A 69 -5.13 -1.32 6.59
N SER A 70 -5.63 -1.07 7.81
CA SER A 70 -5.81 0.29 8.29
C SER A 70 -4.49 1.07 8.35
N HIS A 71 -4.56 2.35 8.01
CA HIS A 71 -3.44 3.30 8.03
C HIS A 71 -2.22 2.88 7.18
N SER A 72 -2.38 1.92 6.27
CA SER A 72 -1.32 1.52 5.36
C SER A 72 -1.13 2.53 4.22
N ASP A 73 0.09 2.62 3.71
CA ASP A 73 0.37 3.29 2.44
C ASP A 73 0.22 2.28 1.30
N LEU A 74 -0.87 2.41 0.57
CA LEU A 74 -1.28 1.57 -0.55
C LEU A 74 -1.25 2.37 -1.86
N THR A 75 -0.43 3.43 -1.93
CA THR A 75 -0.30 4.24 -3.13
C THR A 75 0.10 3.37 -4.32
N GLY A 76 -0.64 3.45 -5.42
CA GLY A 76 -0.38 2.67 -6.64
C GLY A 76 -0.65 1.16 -6.54
N VAL A 77 -1.18 0.67 -5.41
CA VAL A 77 -1.43 -0.77 -5.21
C VAL A 77 -2.38 -1.34 -6.28
N SER A 78 -2.14 -2.58 -6.70
CA SER A 78 -3.11 -3.34 -7.48
C SER A 78 -3.93 -4.28 -6.61
N PHE A 79 -5.23 -3.99 -6.45
CA PHE A 79 -6.24 -4.91 -5.93
C PHE A 79 -7.14 -5.45 -7.05
N PHE A 80 -6.66 -5.50 -8.29
CA PHE A 80 -7.47 -5.96 -9.43
C PHE A 80 -8.11 -7.32 -9.14
N ALA A 81 -9.45 -7.38 -9.18
CA ALA A 81 -10.25 -8.56 -8.86
C ALA A 81 -9.97 -9.20 -7.48
N ALA A 82 -9.42 -8.44 -6.53
CA ALA A 82 -9.19 -8.92 -5.16
C ALA A 82 -10.51 -9.00 -4.37
N ASN A 83 -10.53 -9.87 -3.36
CA ASN A 83 -11.66 -9.99 -2.44
C ASN A 83 -11.34 -9.32 -1.10
N LEU A 84 -11.85 -8.09 -0.90
CA LEU A 84 -11.67 -7.26 0.30
C LEU A 84 -12.91 -7.30 1.21
N GLU A 85 -13.78 -8.31 1.05
CA GLU A 85 -15.01 -8.41 1.83
C GLU A 85 -14.72 -8.42 3.34
N SER A 86 -15.36 -7.50 4.07
CA SER A 86 -15.15 -7.26 5.51
C SER A 86 -13.74 -6.85 5.92
N ALA A 87 -12.87 -6.44 4.99
CA ALA A 87 -11.55 -5.92 5.33
C ALA A 87 -11.64 -4.54 6.00
N ASN A 88 -10.60 -4.18 6.76
CA ASN A 88 -10.44 -2.86 7.34
C ASN A 88 -9.42 -2.04 6.55
N LEU A 89 -9.84 -0.97 5.88
CA LEU A 89 -9.01 -0.01 5.14
C LEU A 89 -9.11 1.39 5.76
N GLU A 90 -9.48 1.49 7.03
CA GLU A 90 -9.61 2.77 7.73
C GLU A 90 -8.33 3.61 7.61
N GLY A 91 -8.47 4.84 7.11
CA GLY A 91 -7.36 5.78 6.98
C GLY A 91 -6.25 5.33 6.02
N ALA A 92 -6.46 4.29 5.22
CA ALA A 92 -5.47 3.83 4.25
C ALA A 92 -5.32 4.80 3.08
N ASN A 93 -4.11 4.95 2.56
CA ASN A 93 -3.84 5.75 1.38
C ASN A 93 -3.85 4.88 0.12
N LEU A 94 -4.94 4.92 -0.64
CA LEU A 94 -5.19 4.21 -1.90
C LEU A 94 -5.03 5.11 -3.13
N THR A 95 -4.24 6.19 -3.01
CA THR A 95 -4.01 7.12 -4.14
C THR A 95 -3.50 6.36 -5.36
N ASN A 96 -4.13 6.56 -6.52
CA ASN A 96 -3.84 5.86 -7.78
C ASN A 96 -3.93 4.32 -7.73
N ALA A 97 -4.68 3.76 -6.77
CA ALA A 97 -4.85 2.31 -6.68
C ALA A 97 -5.67 1.74 -7.86
N THR A 98 -5.37 0.51 -8.27
CA THR A 98 -6.21 -0.26 -9.19
C THR A 98 -7.18 -1.13 -8.39
N LEU A 99 -8.45 -0.76 -8.36
CA LEU A 99 -9.54 -1.45 -7.66
C LEU A 99 -10.50 -2.18 -8.62
N ASP A 100 -10.22 -2.16 -9.93
CA ASP A 100 -11.15 -2.72 -10.92
C ASP A 100 -11.49 -4.19 -10.64
N ALA A 101 -12.78 -4.51 -10.76
CA ALA A 101 -13.38 -5.80 -10.38
C ALA A 101 -13.19 -6.25 -8.92
N ALA A 102 -12.64 -5.40 -8.02
CA ALA A 102 -12.50 -5.75 -6.61
C ALA A 102 -13.86 -5.87 -5.90
N ARG A 103 -13.94 -6.79 -4.94
CA ARG A 103 -15.09 -6.92 -4.03
C ARG A 103 -14.81 -6.17 -2.74
N ILE A 104 -15.33 -4.96 -2.62
CA ILE A 104 -15.19 -4.05 -1.47
C ILE A 104 -16.51 -4.08 -0.67
N ILE A 105 -16.93 -5.29 -0.29
CA ILE A 105 -18.25 -5.55 0.30
C ILE A 105 -18.12 -5.54 1.83
N ASN A 106 -18.95 -4.77 2.53
CA ASN A 106 -18.84 -4.60 3.99
C ASN A 106 -17.45 -4.13 4.46
N THR A 107 -16.66 -3.52 3.58
CA THR A 107 -15.31 -3.06 3.87
C THR A 107 -15.35 -1.71 4.59
N ASN A 108 -14.49 -1.52 5.59
CA ASN A 108 -14.35 -0.22 6.24
C ASN A 108 -13.37 0.66 5.45
N LEU A 109 -13.86 1.69 4.76
CA LEU A 109 -13.07 2.72 4.06
C LEU A 109 -13.10 4.07 4.80
N THR A 110 -13.50 4.10 6.07
CA THR A 110 -13.58 5.34 6.85
C THR A 110 -12.26 6.10 6.76
N ASN A 111 -12.29 7.38 6.40
CA ASN A 111 -11.11 8.25 6.23
C ASN A 111 -10.07 7.79 5.18
N ALA A 112 -10.36 6.78 4.36
CA ALA A 112 -9.45 6.34 3.30
C ALA A 112 -9.30 7.42 2.21
N VAL A 113 -8.12 7.49 1.59
CA VAL A 113 -7.82 8.42 0.49
C VAL A 113 -7.74 7.63 -0.81
N LEU A 114 -8.73 7.75 -1.70
CA LEU A 114 -8.81 6.99 -2.95
C LEU A 114 -8.47 7.85 -4.18
N VAL A 115 -7.82 9.01 -4.00
CA VAL A 115 -7.63 10.00 -5.08
C VAL A 115 -7.05 9.35 -6.35
N GLY A 116 -7.74 9.50 -7.48
CA GLY A 116 -7.32 8.95 -8.77
C GLY A 116 -7.41 7.43 -8.91
N ALA A 117 -8.03 6.72 -7.96
CA ALA A 117 -8.16 5.27 -8.03
C ALA A 117 -9.07 4.83 -9.21
N PHE A 118 -8.71 3.70 -9.82
CA PHE A 118 -9.47 3.10 -10.92
C PHE A 118 -10.38 1.98 -10.39
N ALA A 119 -11.69 2.25 -10.27
CA ALA A 119 -12.67 1.38 -9.62
C ALA A 119 -13.89 1.05 -10.51
N ALA A 120 -13.70 1.05 -11.84
CA ALA A 120 -14.79 0.97 -12.81
C ALA A 120 -15.75 -0.21 -12.61
N ASN A 121 -15.24 -1.41 -12.29
CA ASN A 121 -16.07 -2.59 -12.02
C ASN A 121 -16.01 -3.06 -10.56
N ALA A 122 -15.53 -2.21 -9.64
CA ALA A 122 -15.51 -2.53 -8.22
C ALA A 122 -16.94 -2.55 -7.65
N LYS A 123 -17.18 -3.36 -6.62
CA LYS A 123 -18.45 -3.41 -5.89
C LYS A 123 -18.26 -2.93 -4.47
N PHE A 124 -19.04 -1.94 -4.05
CA PHE A 124 -18.95 -1.31 -2.72
C PHE A 124 -20.15 -1.64 -1.82
N ASP A 125 -20.87 -2.74 -2.10
CA ASP A 125 -22.11 -3.07 -1.37
C ASP A 125 -21.83 -3.16 0.16
N GLY A 126 -22.46 -2.28 0.94
CA GLY A 126 -22.30 -2.25 2.40
C GLY A 126 -20.97 -1.66 2.91
N ALA A 127 -20.12 -1.10 2.05
CA ALA A 127 -18.91 -0.43 2.49
C ALA A 127 -19.22 0.83 3.33
N THR A 128 -18.46 1.03 4.41
CA THR A 128 -18.51 2.28 5.19
C THR A 128 -17.52 3.26 4.59
N ILE A 129 -17.99 4.44 4.16
CA ILE A 129 -17.17 5.43 3.43
C ILE A 129 -17.13 6.79 4.13
N ASP A 130 -17.39 6.84 5.43
CA ASP A 130 -17.45 8.08 6.19
C ASP A 130 -16.08 8.79 6.13
N GLY A 131 -16.04 10.02 5.62
CA GLY A 131 -14.80 10.77 5.45
C GLY A 131 -13.84 10.22 4.38
N ALA A 132 -14.27 9.31 3.50
CA ALA A 132 -13.43 8.84 2.41
C ALA A 132 -13.30 9.90 1.30
N ASP A 133 -12.12 10.02 0.68
CA ASP A 133 -11.89 10.95 -0.44
C ASP A 133 -11.92 10.21 -1.78
N PHE A 134 -12.94 10.52 -2.60
CA PHE A 134 -13.16 9.92 -3.93
C PHE A 134 -12.76 10.85 -5.09
N THR A 135 -11.95 11.88 -4.84
CA THR A 135 -11.54 12.83 -5.89
C THR A 135 -10.93 12.08 -7.08
N ASP A 136 -11.45 12.33 -8.29
CA ASP A 136 -11.00 11.70 -9.53
C ASP A 136 -11.05 10.16 -9.55
N VAL A 137 -11.87 9.54 -8.70
CA VAL A 137 -12.07 8.08 -8.75
C VAL A 137 -12.97 7.72 -9.92
N LEU A 138 -12.53 6.79 -10.77
CA LEU A 138 -13.36 6.28 -11.85
C LEU A 138 -14.34 5.23 -11.31
N LEU A 139 -15.61 5.61 -11.19
CA LEU A 139 -16.72 4.76 -10.79
C LEU A 139 -17.73 4.61 -11.92
N ARG A 140 -18.52 3.54 -11.86
CA ARG A 140 -19.78 3.47 -12.60
C ARG A 140 -20.85 4.31 -11.92
N GLN A 141 -21.74 4.90 -12.72
CA GLN A 141 -22.82 5.75 -12.23
C GLN A 141 -23.71 5.05 -11.19
N ASP A 142 -24.05 3.77 -11.40
CA ASP A 142 -24.92 3.04 -10.49
C ASP A 142 -24.27 2.79 -9.12
N GLU A 143 -22.95 2.64 -9.05
CA GLU A 143 -22.23 2.57 -7.78
C GLU A 143 -22.07 3.93 -7.13
N GLN A 144 -21.76 4.98 -7.90
CA GLN A 144 -21.74 6.35 -7.40
C GLN A 144 -23.10 6.72 -6.77
N ASP A 145 -24.22 6.40 -7.42
CA ASP A 145 -25.57 6.66 -6.91
C ASP A 145 -25.87 5.92 -5.59
N LYS A 146 -25.33 4.71 -5.41
CA LYS A 146 -25.44 3.97 -4.14
C LYS A 146 -24.60 4.62 -3.06
N LEU A 147 -23.34 4.96 -3.36
CA LEU A 147 -22.42 5.59 -2.42
C LEU A 147 -22.95 6.96 -1.97
N CYS A 148 -23.52 7.75 -2.87
CA CYS A 148 -24.11 9.05 -2.55
C CYS A 148 -25.28 8.99 -1.57
N LYS A 149 -25.95 7.83 -1.40
CA LYS A 149 -27.02 7.65 -0.40
C LYS A 149 -26.48 7.51 1.02
N VAL A 150 -25.22 7.09 1.18
CA VAL A 150 -24.60 6.83 2.48
C VAL A 150 -23.44 7.77 2.80
N ALA A 151 -22.89 8.46 1.79
CA ALA A 151 -21.77 9.36 1.90
C ALA A 151 -22.01 10.53 2.87
N LYS A 152 -21.06 10.71 3.80
CA LYS A 152 -21.02 11.79 4.78
C LYS A 152 -19.60 11.96 5.32
N GLY A 153 -19.32 13.12 5.92
CA GLY A 153 -18.07 13.38 6.63
C GLY A 153 -16.97 13.96 5.73
N VAL A 154 -15.97 14.52 6.39
CA VAL A 154 -14.82 15.19 5.76
C VAL A 154 -13.57 14.37 6.04
N ASN A 155 -12.78 14.12 5.00
CA ASN A 155 -11.54 13.38 5.14
C ASN A 155 -10.55 14.18 6.02
N PRO A 156 -10.01 13.61 7.11
CA PRO A 156 -9.12 14.33 8.03
C PRO A 156 -7.74 14.60 7.41
N THR A 157 -7.34 13.87 6.37
CA THR A 157 -6.05 14.01 5.70
C THR A 157 -6.12 15.05 4.58
N THR A 158 -7.18 15.03 3.77
CA THR A 158 -7.30 15.92 2.59
C THR A 158 -8.19 17.14 2.83
N GLY A 159 -9.01 17.13 3.87
CA GLY A 159 -9.96 18.21 4.19
C GLY A 159 -11.15 18.30 3.24
N ARG A 160 -11.37 17.31 2.37
CA ARG A 160 -12.47 17.30 1.40
C ARG A 160 -13.69 16.56 1.95
N ASP A 161 -14.87 17.06 1.63
CA ASP A 161 -16.13 16.39 1.97
C ASP A 161 -16.36 15.18 1.06
N THR A 162 -16.76 14.06 1.66
CA THR A 162 -16.98 12.79 0.94
C THR A 162 -18.01 12.93 -0.17
N ARG A 163 -19.13 13.63 0.07
CA ARG A 163 -20.20 13.82 -0.93
C ARG A 163 -19.73 14.70 -2.08
N ASP A 164 -18.96 15.74 -1.78
CA ASP A 164 -18.39 16.63 -2.79
C ASP A 164 -17.42 15.87 -3.70
N THR A 165 -16.54 15.05 -3.12
CA THR A 165 -15.57 14.26 -3.89
C THR A 165 -16.23 13.17 -4.74
N LEU A 166 -17.38 12.66 -4.30
CA LEU A 166 -18.24 11.75 -5.06
C LEU A 166 -19.12 12.46 -6.08
N LEU A 167 -19.10 13.80 -6.18
CA LEU A 167 -19.98 14.58 -7.05
C LEU A 167 -21.48 14.23 -6.86
N CYS A 168 -21.91 14.06 -5.61
CA CYS A 168 -23.29 13.74 -5.30
C CYS A 168 -24.24 14.92 -5.61
N PRO A 169 -25.50 14.64 -6.02
CA PRO A 169 -26.52 15.66 -6.19
C PRO A 169 -27.04 16.21 -4.85
#